data_AF-A0A0Q4BZT5-F1
#
_entry.id   AF-A0A0Q4BZT5-F1
#
_cell.length_a   1.000
_cell.length_b   1.000
_cell.length_c   1.000
_cell.angle_alpha   90.00
_cell.angle_beta   90.00
_cell.angle_gamma   90.00
#
_symmetry.space_group_name_H-M   'P 1'
#
loop_
_entity.id
_entity.type
_entity.pdbx_description
1 polymer ?
#
loop_
_entity_poly.entity_id
_entity_poly.type
_entity_poly.pdbx_seq_one_letter_code
_entity_poly.pdbx_strand_id
1 'polypeptide(L)'
;MNLVPLIAMAALAFATPAVARPLQCVEYARDHSAIALRGNAATWWGQAEGTYARGHTPLAGSVLVFKASGAMRVGHVAVVKTVVDQRHVVLNHANWSRPGMIETSAMAEDVSANGDWSNVRVWYAPTHSLGLRVSPAFGFIYAPGSKAQSAPAASPVSDDAFQAAFANLPAQG
;
A
#
# COMPACT_ATOMS: atom_id res chain seq x y z
N MET A 1 -64.72 -29.89 24.14
CA MET A 1 -63.41 -29.45 24.66
C MET A 1 -62.36 -29.73 23.59
N ASN A 2 -61.87 -28.69 22.91
CA ASN A 2 -60.48 -28.52 22.46
C ASN A 2 -60.39 -27.32 21.50
N LEU A 3 -59.85 -26.21 22.00
CA LEU A 3 -59.32 -25.12 21.18
C LEU A 3 -57.82 -25.36 21.03
N VAL A 4 -57.34 -25.51 19.79
CA VAL A 4 -55.92 -25.48 19.46
C VAL A 4 -55.63 -24.09 18.89
N PRO A 5 -54.85 -23.22 19.56
CA PRO A 5 -54.51 -21.94 18.99
C PRO A 5 -53.36 -22.15 18.00
N LEU A 6 -53.57 -21.72 16.76
CA LEU A 6 -52.53 -21.65 15.75
C LEU A 6 -51.61 -20.46 16.09
N ILE A 7 -50.49 -20.74 16.76
CA ILE A 7 -49.45 -19.73 17.01
C ILE A 7 -48.69 -19.53 15.70
N ALA A 8 -48.99 -18.44 15.00
CA ALA A 8 -48.18 -17.96 13.89
C ALA A 8 -46.88 -17.38 14.46
N MET A 9 -45.80 -18.16 14.45
CA MET A 9 -44.45 -17.67 14.72
C MET A 9 -43.99 -16.81 13.54
N ALA A 10 -44.09 -15.48 13.69
CA ALA A 10 -43.41 -14.54 12.82
C ALA A 10 -41.91 -14.57 13.14
N ALA A 11 -41.10 -15.14 12.25
CA ALA A 11 -39.65 -15.08 12.34
C ALA A 11 -39.20 -13.66 11.98
N LEU A 12 -38.94 -12.82 13.00
CA LEU A 12 -38.21 -11.57 12.79
C LEU A 12 -36.75 -11.93 12.44
N ALA A 13 -36.38 -11.72 11.17
CA ALA A 13 -34.98 -11.73 10.78
C ALA A 13 -34.29 -10.51 11.42
N PHE A 14 -33.54 -10.73 12.51
CA PHE A 14 -32.66 -9.71 13.07
C PHE A 14 -31.51 -9.48 12.09
N ALA A 15 -31.51 -8.34 11.39
CA ALA A 15 -30.37 -7.90 10.62
C ALA A 15 -29.21 -7.62 11.59
N THR A 16 -28.20 -8.49 11.59
CA THR A 16 -26.97 -8.23 12.35
C THR A 16 -26.27 -7.02 11.73
N PRO A 17 -25.97 -5.96 12.50
CA PRO A 17 -25.25 -4.82 11.96
C PRO A 17 -23.88 -5.28 11.46
N ALA A 18 -23.54 -4.97 10.21
CA ALA A 18 -22.22 -5.21 9.67
C ALA A 18 -21.22 -4.26 10.37
N VAL A 19 -20.33 -4.80 11.19
CA VAL A 19 -19.23 -4.03 11.77
C VAL A 19 -18.17 -3.82 10.69
N ALA A 20 -18.02 -2.60 10.21
CA ALA A 20 -16.97 -2.24 9.25
C ALA A 20 -15.58 -2.38 9.92
N ARG A 21 -14.72 -3.20 9.34
CA ARG A 21 -13.32 -3.33 9.77
C ARG A 21 -12.48 -2.23 9.11
N PRO A 22 -11.39 -1.75 9.73
CA PRO A 22 -10.49 -0.80 9.09
C PRO A 22 -9.94 -1.35 7.77
N LEU A 23 -9.97 -0.55 6.70
CA LEU A 23 -9.43 -0.94 5.40
C LEU A 23 -7.96 -1.31 5.51
N GLN A 24 -7.56 -2.44 4.94
CA GLN A 24 -6.18 -2.92 4.99
C GLN A 24 -5.40 -2.56 3.71
N CYS A 25 -4.07 -2.51 3.82
CA CYS A 25 -3.20 -2.21 2.68
C CYS A 25 -3.37 -3.18 1.51
N VAL A 26 -3.54 -4.48 1.80
CA VAL A 26 -3.76 -5.53 0.79
C VAL A 26 -5.14 -5.48 0.13
N GLU A 27 -6.13 -4.87 0.79
CA GLU A 27 -7.45 -4.63 0.19
C GLU A 27 -7.33 -3.45 -0.76
N TYR A 28 -6.80 -2.32 -0.26
CA TYR A 28 -6.52 -1.14 -1.07
C TYR A 28 -5.68 -1.46 -2.32
N ALA A 29 -4.57 -2.18 -2.15
CA ALA A 29 -3.68 -2.49 -3.27
C ALA A 29 -4.36 -3.37 -4.34
N ARG A 30 -5.25 -4.29 -3.97
CA ARG A 30 -6.01 -5.08 -4.96
C ARG A 30 -7.01 -4.24 -5.74
N ASP A 31 -7.65 -3.29 -5.08
CA ASP A 31 -8.69 -2.45 -5.70
C ASP A 31 -8.08 -1.36 -6.58
N HIS A 32 -6.84 -0.96 -6.29
CA HIS A 32 -6.13 0.14 -6.97
C HIS A 32 -4.92 -0.30 -7.80
N SER A 33 -4.71 -1.60 -7.98
CA SER A 33 -3.70 -2.14 -8.89
C SER A 33 -4.29 -3.28 -9.72
N ALA A 34 -3.54 -3.76 -10.72
CA ALA A 34 -3.91 -4.97 -11.47
C ALA A 34 -3.33 -6.25 -10.85
N ILE A 35 -3.07 -6.27 -9.53
CA ILE A 35 -2.49 -7.40 -8.80
C ILE A 35 -3.54 -8.01 -7.88
N ALA A 36 -3.92 -9.26 -8.15
CA ALA A 36 -5.00 -9.96 -7.45
C ALA A 36 -4.55 -10.90 -6.31
N LEU A 37 -3.35 -10.66 -5.75
CA LEU A 37 -2.77 -11.46 -4.66
C LEU A 37 -3.49 -11.22 -3.32
N ARG A 38 -3.45 -12.19 -2.41
CA ARG A 38 -4.22 -12.15 -1.14
C ARG A 38 -3.40 -12.68 0.04
N GLY A 39 -3.94 -12.49 1.24
CA GLY A 39 -3.27 -12.87 2.49
C GLY A 39 -2.29 -11.81 2.97
N ASN A 40 -1.35 -12.20 3.84
CA ASN A 40 -0.39 -11.29 4.46
C ASN A 40 0.47 -10.59 3.40
N ALA A 41 0.65 -9.28 3.55
CA ALA A 41 1.37 -8.44 2.60
C ALA A 41 2.78 -8.97 2.25
N ALA A 42 3.57 -9.37 3.24
CA ALA A 42 4.92 -9.89 3.02
C ALA A 42 4.95 -11.16 2.15
N THR A 43 3.88 -11.95 2.14
CA THR A 43 3.81 -13.19 1.36
C THR A 43 3.57 -12.94 -0.12
N TRP A 44 3.10 -11.75 -0.50
CA TRP A 44 2.84 -11.40 -1.90
C TRP A 44 4.09 -11.51 -2.76
N TRP A 45 5.27 -11.24 -2.19
CA TRP A 45 6.53 -11.37 -2.92
C TRP A 45 6.76 -12.80 -3.44
N GLY A 46 6.53 -13.80 -2.60
CA GLY A 46 6.61 -15.21 -3.00
C GLY A 46 5.45 -15.61 -3.92
N GLN A 47 4.23 -15.21 -3.59
CA GLN A 47 3.05 -15.55 -4.40
C GLN A 47 3.10 -14.97 -5.82
N ALA A 48 3.79 -13.85 -6.02
CA ALA A 48 3.96 -13.25 -7.34
C ALA A 48 4.83 -14.10 -8.27
N GLU A 49 5.69 -14.97 -7.75
CA GLU A 49 6.57 -15.80 -8.57
C GLU A 49 5.78 -16.62 -9.60
N GLY A 50 6.27 -16.64 -10.84
CA GLY A 50 5.63 -17.32 -11.96
C GLY A 50 4.36 -16.66 -12.52
N THR A 51 3.77 -15.68 -11.82
CA THR A 51 2.50 -15.04 -12.25
C THR A 51 2.66 -13.55 -12.54
N TYR A 52 3.41 -12.84 -11.70
CA TYR A 52 3.70 -11.42 -11.85
C TYR A 52 5.22 -11.21 -11.88
N ALA A 53 5.69 -10.36 -12.78
CA ALA A 53 7.09 -9.97 -12.79
C ALA A 53 7.43 -9.19 -11.51
N ARG A 54 8.66 -9.35 -11.04
CA ARG A 54 9.20 -8.70 -9.84
C ARG A 54 10.53 -8.02 -10.13
N GLY A 55 10.87 -6.98 -9.39
CA GLY A 55 12.17 -6.34 -9.48
C GLY A 55 12.33 -5.16 -8.51
N HIS A 56 13.34 -4.33 -8.75
CA HIS A 56 13.70 -3.22 -7.87
C HIS A 56 13.53 -1.84 -8.52
N THR A 57 13.03 -1.79 -9.75
CA THR A 57 12.80 -0.53 -10.46
C THR A 57 11.36 -0.08 -10.20
N PRO A 58 11.13 1.11 -9.63
CA PRO A 58 9.77 1.60 -9.40
C PRO A 58 9.09 1.88 -10.74
N LEU A 59 7.82 1.49 -10.87
CA LEU A 59 6.96 1.78 -12.04
C LEU A 59 5.61 2.27 -11.56
N ALA A 60 5.01 3.24 -12.24
CA ALA A 60 3.64 3.64 -11.93
C ALA A 60 2.69 2.43 -12.05
N GLY A 61 1.83 2.25 -11.04
CA GLY A 61 0.92 1.11 -10.91
C GLY A 61 1.55 -0.17 -10.36
N SER A 62 2.87 -0.24 -10.16
CA SER A 62 3.50 -1.37 -9.46
C SER A 62 3.19 -1.32 -7.97
N VAL A 63 3.33 -2.46 -7.29
CA VAL A 63 3.12 -2.57 -5.85
C VAL A 63 4.44 -2.80 -5.14
N LEU A 64 4.87 -1.83 -4.34
CA LEU A 64 5.99 -1.96 -3.42
C LEU A 64 5.61 -2.92 -2.28
N VAL A 65 6.44 -3.94 -2.04
CA VAL A 65 6.20 -4.96 -1.01
C VAL A 65 7.21 -4.83 0.11
N PHE A 66 6.72 -4.53 1.31
CA PHE A 66 7.53 -4.48 2.51
C PHE A 66 7.62 -5.83 3.22
N LYS A 67 8.79 -6.10 3.78
CA LYS A 67 9.08 -7.31 4.57
C LYS A 67 8.35 -7.27 5.91
N ALA A 68 8.06 -8.45 6.45
CA ALA A 68 7.65 -8.58 7.84
C ALA A 68 8.79 -8.13 8.78
N SER A 69 8.45 -7.41 9.84
CA SER A 69 9.40 -6.96 10.86
C SER A 69 8.67 -6.76 12.21
N GLY A 70 9.40 -6.44 13.29
CA GLY A 70 8.80 -6.29 14.62
C GLY A 70 7.61 -5.32 14.66
N ALA A 71 7.77 -4.12 14.11
CA ALA A 71 6.72 -3.09 14.05
C ALA A 71 5.66 -3.35 12.95
N MET A 72 5.88 -4.34 12.07
CA MET A 72 5.06 -4.58 10.89
C MET A 72 5.03 -6.08 10.58
N ARG A 73 4.37 -6.84 11.47
CA ARG A 73 4.48 -8.31 11.56
C ARG A 73 4.02 -9.07 10.33
N VAL A 74 3.09 -8.49 9.56
CA VAL A 74 2.54 -9.13 8.34
C VAL A 74 3.09 -8.53 7.04
N GLY A 75 4.05 -7.61 7.14
CA GLY A 75 4.51 -6.77 6.03
C GLY A 75 3.54 -5.64 5.71
N HIS A 76 3.77 -4.98 4.58
CA HIS A 76 2.88 -3.96 4.02
C HIS A 76 3.00 -3.92 2.51
N VAL A 77 1.98 -3.40 1.83
CA VAL A 77 2.02 -3.15 0.38
C VAL A 77 1.53 -1.75 0.09
N ALA A 78 2.10 -1.11 -0.93
CA ALA A 78 1.69 0.21 -1.39
C ALA A 78 1.78 0.31 -2.91
N VAL A 79 0.78 0.93 -3.53
CA VAL A 79 0.73 1.13 -4.99
C VAL A 79 1.54 2.37 -5.33
N VAL A 80 2.46 2.27 -6.30
CA VAL A 80 3.18 3.42 -6.82
C VAL A 80 2.23 4.24 -7.68
N LYS A 81 1.92 5.46 -7.23
CA LYS A 81 1.12 6.43 -8.00
C LYS A 81 1.98 7.06 -9.10
N THR A 82 3.15 7.58 -8.71
CA THR A 82 4.06 8.31 -9.59
C THR A 82 5.50 7.98 -9.22
N VAL A 83 6.35 7.82 -10.23
CA VAL A 83 7.81 7.77 -10.05
C VAL A 83 8.35 9.18 -10.21
N VAL A 84 9.01 9.70 -9.18
CA VAL A 84 9.60 11.05 -9.20
C VAL A 84 11.00 10.97 -9.79
N ASP A 85 11.81 10.06 -9.27
CA ASP A 85 13.16 9.75 -9.75
C ASP A 85 13.56 8.31 -9.32
N GLN A 86 14.86 7.98 -9.40
CA GLN A 86 15.37 6.65 -9.06
C GLN A 86 15.22 6.26 -7.57
N ARG A 87 15.14 7.25 -6.67
CA ARG A 87 15.11 7.09 -5.21
C ARG A 87 13.79 7.54 -4.61
N HIS A 88 12.92 8.18 -5.38
CA HIS A 88 11.71 8.80 -4.86
C HIS A 88 10.46 8.41 -5.64
N VAL A 89 9.41 8.04 -4.90
CA VAL A 89 8.07 7.74 -5.46
C VAL A 89 6.96 8.36 -4.62
N VAL A 90 5.81 8.52 -5.25
CA VAL A 90 4.53 8.80 -4.58
C VAL A 90 3.77 7.49 -4.45
N LEU A 91 3.29 7.18 -3.25
CA LEU A 91 2.55 5.97 -2.92
C LEU A 91 1.08 6.26 -2.61
N ASN A 92 0.24 5.28 -2.98
CA ASN A 92 -1.14 5.16 -2.55
C ASN A 92 -1.29 3.87 -1.73
N HIS A 93 -1.83 3.99 -0.52
CA HIS A 93 -2.01 2.84 0.38
C HIS A 93 -3.01 3.15 1.49
N ALA A 94 -3.35 2.13 2.27
CA ALA A 94 -4.14 2.26 3.48
C ALA A 94 -3.40 1.66 4.69
N ASN A 95 -3.81 2.05 5.89
CA ASN A 95 -3.40 1.42 7.16
C ASN A 95 -1.89 1.54 7.47
N TRP A 96 -1.24 2.61 7.04
CA TRP A 96 0.15 2.89 7.35
C TRP A 96 0.30 3.83 8.54
N SER A 97 -0.11 5.09 8.41
CA SER A 97 0.04 6.10 9.47
C SER A 97 -0.85 5.85 10.68
N ARG A 98 -2.05 5.30 10.48
CA ARG A 98 -2.98 4.86 11.54
C ARG A 98 -3.98 3.83 10.98
N PRO A 99 -4.67 3.06 11.84
CA PRO A 99 -5.59 2.02 11.38
C PRO A 99 -6.64 2.54 10.38
N GLY A 100 -6.71 1.91 9.21
CA GLY A 100 -7.71 2.19 8.16
C GLY A 100 -7.57 3.52 7.40
N MET A 101 -6.60 4.38 7.74
CA MET A 101 -6.38 5.64 7.03
C MET A 101 -5.92 5.37 5.60
N ILE A 102 -6.49 6.09 4.64
CA ILE A 102 -6.09 6.06 3.23
C ILE A 102 -5.18 7.26 2.95
N GLU A 103 -4.01 7.02 2.38
CA GLU A 103 -3.08 8.06 1.98
C GLU A 103 -2.93 7.97 0.44
N THR A 104 -3.27 9.04 -0.28
CA THR A 104 -3.35 9.09 -1.77
C THR A 104 -2.25 9.91 -2.43
N SER A 105 -1.18 10.20 -1.70
CA SER A 105 0.00 10.94 -2.17
C SER A 105 1.22 10.74 -1.25
N ALA A 106 1.34 9.62 -0.54
CA ALA A 106 2.39 9.42 0.48
C ALA A 106 3.80 9.43 -0.14
N MET A 107 4.69 10.29 0.37
CA MET A 107 6.12 10.26 0.01
C MET A 107 6.75 8.92 0.34
N ALA A 108 7.59 8.40 -0.54
CA ALA A 108 8.54 7.37 -0.17
C ALA A 108 9.91 7.61 -0.80
N GLU A 109 10.93 7.36 0.02
CA GLU A 109 12.35 7.51 -0.31
C GLU A 109 13.05 6.16 -0.11
N ASP A 110 13.75 5.70 -1.14
CA ASP A 110 14.75 4.66 -1.00
C ASP A 110 15.97 5.22 -0.28
N VAL A 111 16.25 4.71 0.91
CA VAL A 111 17.42 5.05 1.74
C VAL A 111 18.45 3.91 1.74
N SER A 112 18.33 2.93 0.84
CA SER A 112 19.30 1.85 0.74
C SER A 112 20.65 2.34 0.21
N ALA A 113 21.72 1.67 0.63
CA ALA A 113 23.07 2.01 0.16
C ALA A 113 23.22 1.83 -1.36
N ASN A 114 22.47 0.89 -1.94
CA ASN A 114 22.64 0.46 -3.33
C ASN A 114 21.65 1.11 -4.31
N GLY A 115 20.62 1.84 -3.83
CA GLY A 115 19.56 2.34 -4.71
C GLY A 115 18.65 1.24 -5.24
N ASP A 116 18.52 0.15 -4.47
CA ASP A 116 17.80 -1.07 -4.83
C ASP A 116 16.44 -1.19 -4.13
N TRP A 117 15.96 -0.12 -3.50
CA TRP A 117 14.68 -0.08 -2.79
C TRP A 117 14.56 -1.12 -1.66
N SER A 118 15.68 -1.66 -1.17
CA SER A 118 15.68 -2.64 -0.08
C SER A 118 15.35 -2.03 1.28
N ASN A 119 15.47 -0.70 1.42
CA ASN A 119 15.23 0.05 2.64
C ASN A 119 14.51 1.36 2.32
N VAL A 120 13.27 1.51 2.78
CA VAL A 120 12.41 2.63 2.36
C VAL A 120 11.89 3.38 3.58
N ARG A 121 11.97 4.70 3.54
CA ARG A 121 11.21 5.58 4.44
C ARG A 121 9.95 6.03 3.73
N VAL A 122 8.86 6.13 4.49
CA VAL A 122 7.56 6.53 3.96
C VAL A 122 7.02 7.66 4.80
N TRP A 123 6.27 8.57 4.19
CA TRP A 123 5.48 9.59 4.86
C TRP A 123 4.78 9.05 6.10
N TYR A 124 4.73 9.89 7.14
CA TYR A 124 4.00 9.60 8.36
C TYR A 124 3.12 10.79 8.71
N ALA A 125 1.82 10.62 8.54
CA ALA A 125 0.84 11.70 8.68
C ALA A 125 0.94 12.46 10.02
N PRO A 126 1.16 11.81 11.19
CA PRO A 126 1.25 12.54 12.46
C PRO A 126 2.39 13.54 12.56
N THR A 127 3.50 13.34 11.84
CA THR A 127 4.64 14.28 11.85
C THR A 127 4.65 15.20 10.65
N HIS A 128 3.70 15.03 9.71
CA HIS A 128 3.66 15.78 8.44
C HIS A 128 5.01 15.78 7.71
N SER A 129 5.70 14.64 7.74
CA SER A 129 7.03 14.50 7.19
C SER A 129 7.33 13.06 6.80
N LEU A 130 8.48 12.85 6.17
CA LEU A 130 9.00 11.52 5.96
C LEU A 130 9.24 10.84 7.33
N GLY A 131 8.70 9.64 7.50
CA GLY A 131 8.86 8.89 8.74
C GLY A 131 10.31 8.52 9.01
N LEU A 132 10.73 8.61 10.28
CA LEU A 132 12.10 8.28 10.70
C LEU A 132 12.42 6.78 10.51
N ARG A 133 11.40 5.92 10.53
CA ARG A 133 11.53 4.48 10.45
C ARG A 133 11.95 4.04 9.04
N VAL A 134 13.10 3.38 8.98
CA VAL A 134 13.51 2.61 7.80
C VAL A 134 12.74 1.29 7.76
N SER A 135 12.04 1.05 6.66
CA SER A 135 11.18 -0.10 6.46
C SER A 135 11.78 -1.01 5.40
N PRO A 136 12.22 -2.24 5.75
CA PRO A 136 12.81 -3.15 4.78
C PRO A 136 11.77 -3.58 3.75
N ALA A 137 12.16 -3.57 2.48
CA ALA A 137 11.31 -4.00 1.37
C ALA A 137 11.98 -5.07 0.53
N PHE A 138 11.16 -5.82 -0.21
CA PHE A 138 11.62 -6.77 -1.21
C PHE A 138 11.82 -6.11 -2.57
N GLY A 139 11.01 -5.10 -2.89
CA GLY A 139 10.97 -4.47 -4.20
C GLY A 139 9.52 -4.36 -4.70
N PHE A 140 9.36 -4.36 -6.02
CA PHE A 140 8.10 -4.10 -6.69
C PHE A 140 7.56 -5.35 -7.38
N ILE A 141 6.26 -5.57 -7.28
CA ILE A 141 5.50 -6.48 -8.15
C ILE A 141 4.86 -5.65 -9.25
N TYR A 142 5.04 -6.05 -10.49
CA TYR A 142 4.57 -5.31 -11.65
C TYR A 142 3.19 -5.81 -12.11
N ALA A 143 2.30 -4.86 -12.41
CA ALA A 143 1.03 -5.17 -13.05
C ALA A 143 1.25 -5.81 -14.44
N PRO A 144 0.36 -6.71 -14.91
CA PRO A 144 0.44 -7.24 -16.26
C PRO A 144 0.50 -6.14 -17.31
N GLY A 145 1.44 -6.25 -18.26
CA GLY A 145 1.62 -5.24 -19.32
C GLY A 145 2.34 -3.96 -18.89
N SER A 146 2.80 -3.85 -17.63
CA SER A 146 3.66 -2.76 -17.19
C SER A 146 4.93 -2.74 -18.05
N LYS A 147 5.14 -1.66 -18.81
CA LYS A 147 6.43 -1.37 -19.41
C LYS A 147 7.21 -0.47 -18.47
N ALA A 148 8.52 -0.65 -18.43
CA ALA A 148 9.37 0.33 -17.80
C ALA A 148 9.19 1.66 -18.52
N GLN A 149 8.42 2.59 -17.93
CA GLN A 149 8.60 3.98 -18.27
C GLN A 149 10.01 4.29 -17.79
N SER A 150 10.89 4.58 -18.74
CA SER A 150 12.22 5.08 -18.42
C SER A 150 12.02 6.25 -17.49
N ALA A 151 12.38 6.08 -16.21
CA ALA A 151 12.55 7.21 -15.33
C ALA A 151 13.43 8.20 -16.10
N PRO A 152 13.09 9.50 -16.16
CA PRO A 152 13.98 10.47 -16.77
C PRO A 152 15.37 10.24 -16.19
N ALA A 153 16.40 10.21 -17.04
CA ALA A 153 17.78 10.09 -16.57
C ALA A 153 18.02 11.23 -15.59
N ALA A 154 18.01 10.92 -14.29
CA ALA A 154 17.86 11.91 -13.24
C ALA A 154 19.22 12.26 -12.66
N SER A 155 19.50 13.57 -12.59
CA SER A 155 20.36 14.11 -11.55
C SER A 155 19.74 13.79 -10.19
N PRO A 156 20.54 13.54 -9.14
CA PRO A 156 20.00 13.38 -7.78
C PRO A 156 19.23 14.64 -7.41
N VAL A 157 17.91 14.50 -7.26
CA VAL A 157 17.05 15.56 -6.77
C VAL A 157 17.37 15.70 -5.29
N SER A 158 17.71 16.92 -4.83
CA SER A 158 18.01 17.13 -3.41
C SER A 158 16.77 16.85 -2.55
N ASP A 159 16.97 16.48 -1.29
CA ASP A 159 15.87 16.30 -0.33
C ASP A 159 14.94 17.50 -0.30
N ASP A 160 15.49 18.73 -0.39
CA ASP A 160 14.71 19.97 -0.46
C ASP A 160 13.82 20.02 -1.70
N ALA A 161 14.34 19.60 -2.86
CA ALA A 161 13.58 19.59 -4.10
C ALA A 161 12.53 18.46 -4.12
N PHE A 162 12.81 17.32 -3.49
CA PHE A 162 11.79 16.30 -3.21
C PHE A 162 10.71 16.88 -2.29
N GLN A 163 11.03 17.40 -1.11
CA GLN A 163 10.04 18.01 -0.22
C GLN A 163 9.23 19.13 -0.91
N ALA A 164 9.87 19.98 -1.70
CA ALA A 164 9.20 21.02 -2.47
C ALA A 164 8.26 20.47 -3.56
N ALA A 165 8.65 19.38 -4.24
CA ALA A 165 7.78 18.71 -5.20
C ALA A 165 6.50 18.18 -4.53
N PHE A 166 6.58 17.81 -3.25
CA PHE A 166 5.45 17.29 -2.49
C PHE A 166 4.63 18.35 -1.77
N ALA A 167 5.18 19.54 -1.52
CA ALA A 167 4.45 20.66 -0.93
C ALA A 167 3.21 21.07 -1.76
N ASN A 168 3.20 20.75 -3.06
CA ASN A 168 2.11 21.05 -3.99
C ASN A 168 1.12 19.89 -4.19
N LEU A 169 1.33 18.72 -3.56
CA LEU A 169 0.37 17.63 -3.64
C LEU A 169 -0.83 17.93 -2.73
N PRO A 170 -2.05 17.53 -3.13
CA PRO A 170 -3.22 17.69 -2.29
C PRO A 170 -3.00 17.03 -0.92
N ALA A 171 -3.57 17.65 0.11
CA ALA A 171 -3.48 17.17 1.47
C ALA A 171 -3.82 15.67 1.54
N GLN A 172 -2.98 14.92 2.26
CA GLN A 172 -3.15 13.50 2.46
C GLN A 172 -4.43 13.27 3.25
N GLY A 173 -5.39 12.54 2.65
CA GLY A 173 -6.55 11.88 3.28
C GLY A 173 -7.01 12.35 4.66
#